data_AF-A0A1D7TGU1-F1
#
_entry.id   AF-A0A1D7TGU1-F1
#
_cell.length_a   1.000
_cell.length_b   1.000
_cell.length_c   1.000
_cell.angle_alpha   90.00
_cell.angle_beta   90.00
_cell.angle_gamma   90.00
#
_symmetry.space_group_name_H-M   'P 1'
#
loop_
_entity.id
_entity.type
_entity.pdbx_description
1 polymer ?
#
loop_
_entity_poly.entity_id
_entity_poly.type
_entity_poly.pdbx_seq_one_letter_code
_entity_poly.pdbx_strand_id
1 'polypeptide(L)' 'MNNNYQIEKEFFRPKEAAQFLSIGLSTLWLHVKNQKIKTLKPTPRTTIITRKELLSFLYSNAL' A
#
# COMPACT_ATOMS: atom_id res chain seq x y z
N MET A 1 -21.92 24.92 10.42
CA MET A 1 -21.76 23.56 9.86
C MET A 1 -20.27 23.25 9.82
N ASN A 2 -19.77 22.41 10.74
CA ASN A 2 -18.36 22.01 10.73
C ASN A 2 -18.19 20.79 9.83
N ASN A 3 -17.66 21.01 8.63
CA ASN A 3 -17.32 19.93 7.71
C ASN A 3 -15.96 19.33 8.10
N ASN A 4 -15.98 18.30 8.97
CA ASN A 4 -14.79 17.50 9.27
C ASN A 4 -14.50 16.56 8.08
N TYR A 5 -13.85 17.06 7.04
CA TYR A 5 -13.32 16.21 5.98
C TYR A 5 -12.11 15.43 6.52
N GLN A 6 -12.27 14.13 6.78
CA GLN A 6 -11.13 13.25 7.03
C GLN A 6 -10.43 12.97 5.69
N ILE A 7 -9.22 13.50 5.54
CA ILE A 7 -8.37 13.19 4.39
C ILE A 7 -7.86 11.76 4.58
N GLU A 8 -8.36 10.84 3.76
CA GLU A 8 -7.87 9.47 3.74
C GLU A 8 -6.41 9.44 3.27
N LYS A 9 -5.59 8.61 3.91
CA LYS A 9 -4.16 8.51 3.59
C LYS A 9 -3.95 7.86 2.22
N GLU A 10 -3.28 8.58 1.31
CA GLU A 10 -3.06 8.12 -0.07
C GLU A 10 -1.77 7.30 -0.25
N PHE A 11 -0.72 7.57 0.53
CA PHE A 11 0.59 6.95 0.37
C PHE A 11 1.04 6.21 1.63
N PHE A 12 1.47 4.97 1.47
CA PHE A 12 1.88 4.08 2.54
C PHE A 12 3.36 3.72 2.41
N ARG A 13 4.13 3.85 3.49
CA ARG A 13 5.45 3.20 3.58
C ARG A 13 5.27 1.68 3.63
N PRO A 14 6.29 0.86 3.29
CA PRO A 14 6.15 -0.59 3.25
C PRO A 14 5.61 -1.20 4.54
N LYS A 15 6.05 -0.72 5.71
CA LYS A 15 5.52 -1.19 7.00
C LYS A 15 4.03 -0.89 7.16
N GLU A 16 3.58 0.30 6.75
CA GLU A 16 2.18 0.73 6.84
C GLU A 16 1.30 -0.01 5.84
N ALA A 17 1.82 -0.28 4.63
CA ALA A 17 1.14 -1.08 3.62
C ALA A 17 0.95 -2.53 4.07
N ALA A 18 1.97 -3.12 4.70
CA ALA A 18 1.87 -4.46 5.28
C ALA A 18 0.81 -4.52 6.38
N GLN A 19 0.74 -3.50 7.24
CA GLN A 19 -0.31 -3.36 8.26
C GLN A 19 -1.70 -3.21 7.64
N PHE A 20 -1.84 -2.37 6.60
CA PHE A 20 -3.11 -2.18 5.88
C PHE A 20 -3.65 -3.50 5.31
N LEU A 21 -2.77 -4.33 4.75
CA LEU A 21 -3.11 -5.63 4.18
C LEU A 21 -3.20 -6.76 5.22
N SER A 22 -2.88 -6.50 6.50
CA SER A 22 -2.78 -7.51 7.56
C SER A 22 -1.82 -8.67 7.21
N ILE A 23 -0.65 -8.36 6.62
CA ILE A 23 0.38 -9.34 6.26
C ILE A 23 1.75 -8.98 6.86
N GLY A 24 2.67 -9.93 6.85
CA GLY A 24 4.08 -9.68 7.20
C GLY A 24 4.79 -8.79 6.17
N LEU A 25 5.77 -8.00 6.61
CA LEU A 25 6.58 -7.15 5.71
C LEU A 25 7.34 -7.98 4.67
N SER A 26 7.81 -9.17 5.03
CA SER A 26 8.43 -10.12 4.10
C SER A 26 7.45 -10.57 3.02
N THR A 27 6.19 -10.85 3.39
CA THR A 27 5.11 -11.20 2.45
C THR A 27 4.80 -10.06 1.50
N LEU A 28 4.75 -8.81 1.99
CA LEU A 28 4.62 -7.63 1.13
C LEU A 28 5.75 -7.58 0.09
N TRP A 29 7.01 -7.76 0.51
CA TRP A 29 8.15 -7.74 -0.40
C TRP A 29 8.14 -8.89 -1.40
N LEU A 30 7.65 -10.06 -1.01
CA LEU A 30 7.43 -11.17 -1.93
C LEU A 30 6.42 -10.79 -3.02
N HIS A 31 5.32 -10.13 -2.67
CA HIS A 31 4.33 -9.65 -3.64
C HIS A 31 4.89 -8.55 -4.55
N VAL A 32 5.69 -7.63 -4.02
CA VAL A 32 6.38 -6.61 -4.83
C VAL A 32 7.37 -7.27 -5.80
N LYS A 33 8.19 -8.22 -5.32
CA LYS A 33 9.14 -8.98 -6.14
C LYS A 33 8.43 -9.74 -7.27
N ASN A 34 7.28 -10.33 -6.96
CA ASN A 34 6.45 -11.06 -7.92
C ASN A 34 5.55 -10.13 -8.77
N GLN A 35 5.78 -8.82 -8.74
CA GLN A 35 5.05 -7.81 -9.52
C GLN A 35 3.54 -7.77 -9.27
N LYS A 36 3.07 -8.31 -8.13
CA LYS A 36 1.66 -8.26 -7.70
C LYS A 36 1.28 -6.93 -7.05
N ILE A 37 2.26 -6.20 -6.53
CA ILE A 37 2.11 -4.87 -5.92
C ILE A 37 3.16 -3.95 -6.51
N LYS A 38 2.74 -2.85 -7.11
CA LYS A 38 3.62 -1.80 -7.63
C LYS A 38 4.02 -0.82 -6.53
N THR A 39 5.25 -0.35 -6.59
CA THR A 39 5.79 0.65 -5.66
C THR A 39 6.26 1.88 -6.41
N LEU A 40 6.23 3.03 -5.76
CA LEU A 40 6.83 4.27 -6.23
C LEU A 40 8.07 4.59 -5.40
N LYS A 41 9.12 5.11 -6.04
CA LYS A 41 10.34 5.57 -5.39
C LYS A 41 10.56 7.06 -5.65
N PRO A 42 9.96 7.96 -4.85
CA PRO A 42 10.17 9.40 -5.01
C PRO A 42 11.63 9.81 -4.74
N THR A 43 12.36 9.04 -3.93
CA THR A 43 13.80 9.18 -3.71
C THR A 43 14.46 7.80 -3.63
N PRO A 44 15.79 7.66 -3.79
CA PRO A 44 16.46 6.35 -3.75
C PRO A 44 16.23 5.56 -2.45
N ARG A 45 16.01 6.25 -1.32
CA ARG A 45 15.81 5.64 0.01
C ARG A 45 14.35 5.48 0.40
N THR A 46 13.43 6.10 -0.33
CA THR A 46 12.01 6.11 0.04
C THR A 46 11.22 5.28 -0.96
N THR A 47 10.54 4.25 -0.45
CA THR A 47 9.55 3.49 -1.20
C THR A 47 8.18 3.77 -0.62
N ILE A 48 7.18 3.98 -1.49
CA ILE A 48 5.78 4.15 -1.10
C ILE A 48 4.89 3.27 -1.98
N ILE A 49 3.72 2.94 -1.47
CA ILE A 49 2.65 2.25 -2.20
C ILE A 49 1.40 3.12 -2.09
N THR A 50 0.65 3.27 -3.18
CA THR A 50 -0.58 4.07 -3.18
C THR A 50 -1.73 3.26 -2.59
N ARG A 51 -2.72 3.95 -2.03
CA ARG A 51 -3.95 3.31 -1.54
C ARG A 51 -4.65 2.53 -2.64
N LYS A 52 -4.73 3.12 -3.83
CA LYS A 52 -5.30 2.48 -5.04
C LYS A 52 -4.67 1.12 -5.32
N GLU A 53 -3.34 1.02 -5.23
CA GLU A 53 -2.63 -0.24 -5.48
C GLU A 53 -2.95 -1.30 -4.42
N LEU A 54 -2.98 -0.92 -3.14
CA LEU A 54 -3.31 -1.83 -2.05
C LEU A 54 -4.75 -2.36 -2.18
N LEU A 55 -5.69 -1.49 -2.52
CA LEU A 55 -7.08 -1.88 -2.78
C LEU A 55 -7.18 -2.80 -4.01
N SER A 56 -6.49 -2.47 -5.10
CA SER A 56 -6.44 -3.33 -6.29
C SER A 56 -5.93 -4.73 -5.94
N PHE A 57 -4.87 -4.82 -5.14
CA PHE A 57 -4.34 -6.10 -4.68
C PHE A 57 -5.38 -6.88 -3.87
N LEU A 58 -6.09 -6.25 -2.93
CA LEU A 58 -7.15 -6.92 -2.17
C LEU A 58 -8.25 -7.48 -3.08
N TYR A 59 -8.78 -6.66 -3.99
CA TYR A 59 -9.87 -7.09 -4.88
C TYR A 59 -9.45 -8.21 -5.83
N SER A 60 -8.19 -8.25 -6.26
CA SER A 60 -7.67 -9.33 -7.12
C SER A 60 -7.43 -10.65 -6.37
N ASN A 61 -7.35 -10.67 -5.04
CA ASN A 61 -7.11 -11.88 -4.24
C ASN A 61 -8.31 -12.27 -3.35
N ALA A 62 -9.41 -11.51 -3.42
CA ALA A 62 -10.65 -11.79 -2.69
C ALA A 62 -11.66 -12.66 -3.48
N LEU A 63 -11.24 -13.20 -4.63
CA LEU A 63 -11.97 -14.15 -5.48
C LEU A 63 -11.12 -15.40 -5.69
#